data_AF-A0A4Q5PZD6-F1
#
_entry.id   AF-A0A4Q5PZD6-F1
#
_cell.length_a   1.000
_cell.length_b   1.000
_cell.length_c   1.000
_cell.angle_alpha   90.00
_cell.angle_beta   90.00
_cell.angle_gamma   90.00
#
_symmetry.space_group_name_H-M   'P 1'
#
loop_
_entity.id
_entity.type
_entity.pdbx_description
1 polymer ?
#
loop_
_entity_poly.entity_id
_entity_poly.type
_entity_poly.pdbx_seq_one_letter_code
_entity_poly.pdbx_strand_id
1 'polypeptide(L)'
;MEEEQEEEFENYIEINEYVTKYYNDWMYDAIINKTLKEAEQEADYDLIELLIESKRESAGFLGLLHLENKEFRLLYRYMDRAYKSSYEQAKRIYIRKAHNQFLKEFKELLEFMVRDDRYTMI
;
A
#
# COMPACT_ATOMS: atom_id res chain seq x y z
N MET A 1 -34.45 -1.91 -12.45
CA MET A 1 -33.61 -2.00 -11.23
C MET A 1 -32.22 -2.19 -11.77
N GLU A 2 -31.36 -1.18 -11.61
CA GLU A 2 -29.95 -1.31 -11.96
C GLU A 2 -29.32 -2.22 -10.90
N GLU A 3 -28.78 -3.35 -11.33
CA GLU A 3 -27.96 -4.21 -10.47
C GLU A 3 -26.67 -3.43 -10.18
N GLU A 4 -26.56 -2.91 -8.96
CA GLU A 4 -25.27 -2.44 -8.43
C GLU A 4 -24.34 -3.66 -8.43
N GLN A 5 -23.37 -3.69 -9.34
CA GLN A 5 -22.27 -4.65 -9.25
C GLN A 5 -21.57 -4.40 -7.91
N GLU A 6 -21.73 -5.32 -6.96
CA GLU A 6 -20.89 -5.37 -5.76
C GLU A 6 -19.44 -5.51 -6.24
N GLU A 7 -18.60 -4.48 -6.03
CA GLU A 7 -17.16 -4.62 -6.21
C GLU A 7 -16.67 -5.66 -5.19
N GLU A 8 -16.35 -6.85 -5.66
CA GLU A 8 -15.76 -7.92 -4.85
C GLU A 8 -14.31 -7.51 -4.53
N PHE A 9 -14.11 -6.90 -3.36
CA PHE A 9 -12.79 -6.52 -2.89
C PHE A 9 -12.05 -7.78 -2.39
N GLU A 10 -11.19 -8.35 -3.24
CA GLU A 10 -10.45 -9.56 -2.90
C GLU A 10 -9.14 -9.27 -2.13
N ASN A 11 -8.57 -8.08 -2.25
CA ASN A 11 -7.26 -7.77 -1.66
C ASN A 11 -7.34 -6.79 -0.50
N TYR A 12 -6.46 -6.94 0.48
CA TYR A 12 -6.47 -6.07 1.65
C TYR A 12 -5.10 -5.88 2.30
N ILE A 13 -4.96 -4.74 2.98
CA ILE A 13 -3.83 -4.40 3.84
C ILE A 13 -4.35 -4.25 5.26
N GLU A 14 -3.93 -5.13 6.15
CA GLU A 14 -4.26 -5.09 7.57
C GLU A 14 -3.21 -4.25 8.28
N ILE A 15 -3.58 -3.04 8.70
CA ILE A 15 -2.66 -2.13 9.35
C ILE A 15 -2.51 -2.55 10.81
N ASN A 16 -3.62 -2.68 11.53
CA ASN A 16 -3.67 -3.15 12.92
C ASN A 16 -5.02 -3.83 13.20
N GLU A 17 -5.24 -4.23 14.46
CA GLU A 17 -6.46 -4.94 14.91
C GLU A 17 -7.77 -4.20 14.61
N TYR A 18 -7.72 -2.89 14.35
CA TYR A 18 -8.88 -2.03 14.15
C TYR A 18 -9.01 -1.49 12.72
N VAL A 19 -7.94 -1.58 11.92
CA VAL A 19 -7.87 -0.91 10.62
C VAL A 19 -7.38 -1.87 9.55
N THR A 20 -8.33 -2.23 8.68
CA THR A 20 -8.09 -2.98 7.44
C THR A 20 -8.57 -2.16 6.26
N LYS A 21 -7.75 -2.06 5.21
CA LYS A 21 -8.10 -1.36 3.97
C LYS A 21 -8.21 -2.35 2.83
N TYR A 22 -9.34 -2.29 2.12
CA TYR A 22 -9.70 -3.18 1.03
C TYR A 22 -9.46 -2.50 -0.32
N TYR A 23 -8.98 -3.26 -1.30
CA TYR A 23 -8.58 -2.78 -2.61
C TYR A 23 -8.95 -3.79 -3.69
N ASN A 24 -9.34 -3.27 -4.87
CA ASN A 24 -9.38 -4.09 -6.08
C ASN A 24 -7.96 -4.43 -6.55
N ASP A 25 -7.83 -5.46 -7.38
CA ASP A 25 -6.54 -6.04 -7.81
C ASP A 25 -5.55 -4.99 -8.30
N TRP A 26 -5.99 -4.12 -9.22
CA TRP A 26 -5.08 -3.18 -9.86
C TRP A 26 -4.54 -2.14 -8.87
N MET A 27 -5.35 -1.74 -7.88
CA MET A 27 -4.95 -0.79 -6.85
C MET A 27 -3.94 -1.42 -5.89
N TYR A 28 -4.26 -2.63 -5.40
CA TYR A 28 -3.38 -3.39 -4.53
C TYR A 28 -2.03 -3.64 -5.21
N ASP A 29 -2.04 -4.18 -6.43
CA ASP A 29 -0.84 -4.40 -7.23
C ASP A 29 -0.03 -3.13 -7.44
N ALA A 30 -0.69 -2.01 -7.73
CA ALA A 30 0.00 -0.74 -7.93
C ALA A 30 0.72 -0.27 -6.66
N ILE A 31 0.08 -0.38 -5.49
CA ILE A 31 0.68 -0.03 -4.20
C ILE A 31 1.88 -0.92 -3.91
N ILE A 32 1.71 -2.25 -4.01
CA ILE A 32 2.77 -3.22 -3.70
C ILE A 32 3.95 -3.06 -4.66
N ASN A 33 3.72 -3.04 -5.98
CA ASN A 33 4.80 -2.97 -6.97
C ASN A 33 5.57 -1.64 -6.91
N LYS A 34 4.89 -0.53 -6.57
CA LYS A 34 5.58 0.77 -6.40
C LYS A 34 6.44 0.77 -5.14
N THR A 35 5.95 0.16 -4.06
CA THR A 35 6.71 0.02 -2.81
C THR A 35 7.91 -0.92 -2.97
N LEU A 36 7.72 -2.05 -3.67
CA LEU A 36 8.77 -3.01 -3.99
C LEU A 36 9.96 -2.34 -4.70
N LYS A 37 9.69 -1.47 -5.68
CA LYS A 37 10.74 -0.73 -6.41
C LYS A 37 11.58 0.18 -5.52
N GLU A 38 11.00 0.73 -4.45
CA GLU A 38 11.75 1.57 -3.51
C GLU A 38 12.60 0.70 -2.56
N ALA A 39 12.10 -0.48 -2.17
CA ALA A 39 12.85 -1.44 -1.37
C ALA A 39 14.01 -2.08 -2.16
N GLU A 40 13.80 -2.42 -3.44
CA GLU A 40 14.81 -2.96 -4.36
C GLU A 40 16.00 -2.00 -4.55
N GLN A 41 15.76 -0.69 -4.60
CA GLN A 41 16.81 0.32 -4.73
C GLN A 41 17.75 0.36 -3.51
N GLU A 42 17.25 -0.03 -2.35
CA GLU A 42 17.99 -0.02 -1.07
C GLU A 42 18.45 -1.44 -0.68
N ALA A 43 18.22 -2.44 -1.54
CA ALA A 43 18.53 -3.85 -1.31
C ALA A 43 17.94 -4.42 0.01
N ASP A 44 16.70 -4.02 0.33
CA ASP A 44 16.00 -4.46 1.55
C ASP A 44 15.31 -5.81 1.32
N TYR A 45 16.10 -6.88 1.33
CA TYR A 45 15.65 -8.23 0.93
C TYR A 45 14.50 -8.78 1.79
N ASP A 46 14.49 -8.48 3.09
CA ASP A 46 13.46 -8.96 4.02
C ASP A 46 12.08 -8.34 3.66
N LEU A 47 12.04 -7.03 3.39
CA LEU A 47 10.80 -6.37 2.97
C LEU A 47 10.42 -6.70 1.52
N ILE A 48 11.39 -6.97 0.65
CA ILE A 48 11.11 -7.46 -0.71
C ILE A 48 10.42 -8.82 -0.65
N GLU A 49 10.89 -9.75 0.19
CA GLU A 49 10.29 -11.06 0.37
C GLU A 49 8.85 -10.93 0.89
N LEU A 50 8.65 -10.14 1.95
CA LEU A 50 7.31 -9.84 2.50
C LEU A 50 6.34 -9.34 1.43
N LEU A 51 6.75 -8.36 0.61
CA LEU A 51 5.90 -7.77 -0.43
C LEU A 51 5.64 -8.71 -1.60
N ILE A 52 6.52 -9.67 -1.87
CA ILE A 52 6.31 -10.69 -2.90
C ILE A 52 5.35 -11.77 -2.38
N GLU A 53 5.52 -12.20 -1.13
CA GLU A 53 4.62 -13.16 -0.48
C GLU A 53 3.20 -12.62 -0.38
N SER A 54 3.04 -11.32 -0.10
CA SER A 54 1.75 -10.64 -0.03
C SER A 54 0.92 -10.70 -1.32
N LYS A 55 1.55 -11.07 -2.44
CA LYS A 55 0.92 -11.23 -3.76
C LYS A 55 0.65 -12.68 -4.15
N ARG A 56 1.24 -13.65 -3.45
CA ARG A 56 1.15 -15.08 -3.80
C ARG A 56 -0.07 -15.75 -3.20
N GLU A 57 -0.66 -15.16 -2.17
CA GLU A 57 -1.90 -15.65 -1.58
C GLU A 57 -3.05 -15.52 -2.58
N SER A 58 -3.97 -16.50 -2.56
CA SER A 58 -5.13 -16.57 -3.47
C SER A 58 -6.07 -15.36 -3.38
N ALA A 59 -5.96 -14.59 -2.29
CA ALA A 59 -6.46 -13.24 -2.12
C ALA A 59 -5.25 -12.41 -1.68
N GLY A 60 -4.87 -11.35 -2.40
CA GLY A 60 -3.68 -10.56 -2.08
C GLY A 60 -3.80 -9.94 -0.68
N PHE A 61 -2.88 -10.30 0.20
CA PHE A 61 -2.92 -9.91 1.61
C PHE A 61 -1.58 -9.39 2.08
N LEU A 62 -1.55 -8.19 2.66
CA LEU A 62 -0.40 -7.66 3.38
C LEU A 62 -0.76 -7.38 4.83
N GLY A 63 -0.33 -8.26 5.72
CA GLY A 63 -0.46 -8.11 7.16
C GLY A 63 0.65 -7.26 7.75
N LEU A 64 0.31 -6.10 8.31
CA LEU A 64 1.26 -5.24 9.00
C LEU A 64 1.25 -5.45 10.51
N LEU A 65 0.22 -6.10 11.06
CA LEU A 65 0.00 -6.28 12.50
C LEU A 65 1.23 -6.86 13.22
N HIS A 66 1.91 -7.80 12.59
CA HIS A 66 3.04 -8.53 13.18
C HIS A 66 4.40 -7.85 13.02
N LEU A 67 4.47 -6.76 12.26
CA LEU A 67 5.72 -6.02 12.08
C LEU A 67 6.12 -5.31 13.38
N GLU A 68 7.40 -5.42 13.74
CA GLU A 68 7.97 -4.63 14.81
C GLU A 68 7.94 -3.13 14.45
N ASN A 69 7.97 -2.24 15.45
CA ASN A 69 7.92 -0.78 15.22
C ASN A 69 8.96 -0.29 14.21
N LYS A 70 10.15 -0.90 14.20
CA LYS A 70 11.22 -0.56 13.26
C LYS A 70 10.84 -0.94 11.83
N GLU A 71 10.33 -2.15 11.62
CA GLU A 71 9.94 -2.70 10.32
C GLU A 71 8.71 -1.97 9.76
N PHE A 72 7.71 -1.71 10.61
CA PHE A 72 6.53 -0.94 10.25
C PHE A 72 6.90 0.47 9.74
N ARG A 73 7.78 1.17 10.46
CA ARG A 73 8.28 2.49 10.05
C ARG A 73 9.14 2.43 8.79
N LEU A 74 9.90 1.35 8.62
CA LEU A 74 10.72 1.12 7.45
C LEU A 74 9.86 0.90 6.20
N LEU A 75 8.85 0.05 6.30
CA LEU A 75 7.86 -0.15 5.23
C LEU A 75 7.13 1.14 4.90
N TYR A 76 6.64 1.87 5.92
CA TYR A 76 6.03 3.19 5.71
C TYR A 76 6.94 4.12 4.91
N ARG A 77 8.24 4.16 5.22
CA ARG A 77 9.21 5.01 4.52
C ARG A 77 9.30 4.65 3.03
N TYR A 78 9.28 3.37 2.67
CA TYR A 78 9.26 2.96 1.26
C TYR A 78 7.92 3.29 0.59
N MET A 79 6.80 3.10 1.28
CA MET A 79 5.47 3.46 0.76
C MET A 79 5.33 4.97 0.54
N ASP A 80 5.84 5.80 1.45
CA ASP A 80 5.85 7.26 1.32
C ASP A 80 6.72 7.73 0.13
N ARG A 81 7.90 7.12 -0.06
CA ARG A 81 8.74 7.38 -1.25
C ARG A 81 8.04 6.96 -2.54
N ALA A 82 7.41 5.79 -2.55
CA ALA A 82 6.65 5.25 -3.68
C ALA A 82 5.47 6.16 -4.06
N TYR A 83 4.76 6.67 -3.06
CA TYR A 83 3.69 7.66 -3.22
C TYR A 83 4.22 8.97 -3.81
N LYS A 84 5.28 9.55 -3.24
CA LYS A 84 5.89 10.80 -3.73
C LYS A 84 6.38 10.67 -5.17
N SER A 85 7.04 9.57 -5.50
CA SER A 85 7.48 9.25 -6.86
C SER A 85 6.31 9.18 -7.84
N SER A 86 5.20 8.55 -7.44
CA SER A 86 3.99 8.46 -8.26
C SER A 86 3.29 9.81 -8.43
N TYR A 87 3.25 10.63 -7.38
CA TYR A 87 2.68 11.99 -7.42
C TYR A 87 3.48 12.95 -8.32
N GLU A 88 4.82 12.89 -8.27
CA GLU A 88 5.68 13.72 -9.13
C GLU A 88 5.59 13.34 -10.61
N GLN A 89 5.43 12.05 -10.92
CA GLN A 89 5.14 11.60 -12.30
C GLN A 89 3.80 12.15 -12.79
N ALA A 90 2.81 12.16 -11.90
CA ALA A 90 1.48 12.67 -12.17
C ALA A 90 1.51 14.15 -12.63
N LYS A 91 2.31 15.01 -11.98
CA LYS A 91 2.43 16.44 -12.36
C LYS A 91 2.89 16.68 -13.80
N ARG A 92 3.62 15.72 -14.40
CA ARG A 92 4.25 15.89 -15.71
C ARG A 92 3.38 15.42 -16.88
N ILE A 93 2.28 14.70 -16.61
CA ILE A 93 1.48 14.00 -17.63
C ILE A 93 0.00 14.35 -17.42
N TYR A 94 -0.81 14.41 -18.48
CA TYR A 94 -2.27 14.48 -18.32
C TYR A 94 -2.78 13.19 -17.66
N ILE A 95 -3.24 13.29 -16.42
CA ILE A 95 -3.59 12.14 -15.58
C ILE A 95 -5.04 11.71 -15.82
N ARG A 96 -5.26 10.40 -15.99
CA ARG A 96 -6.59 9.77 -16.08
C ARG A 96 -7.25 9.62 -14.69
N LYS A 97 -8.59 9.62 -14.62
CA LYS A 97 -9.40 9.45 -13.39
C LYS A 97 -8.90 8.31 -12.48
N ALA A 98 -8.54 7.17 -13.05
CA ALA A 98 -8.01 6.01 -12.32
C ALA A 98 -6.74 6.32 -11.51
N HIS A 99 -5.80 7.09 -12.07
CA HIS A 99 -4.57 7.42 -11.35
C HIS A 99 -4.79 8.44 -10.23
N ASN A 100 -5.73 9.38 -10.39
CA ASN A 100 -6.13 10.25 -9.28
C ASN A 100 -6.78 9.45 -8.14
N GLN A 101 -7.60 8.45 -8.48
CA GLN A 101 -8.15 7.52 -7.48
C GLN A 101 -7.03 6.74 -6.78
N PHE A 102 -6.03 6.27 -7.52
CA PHE A 102 -4.84 5.64 -6.94
C PHE A 102 -4.09 6.52 -5.95
N LEU A 103 -3.77 7.76 -6.34
CA LEU A 103 -3.07 8.69 -5.45
C LEU A 103 -3.88 8.99 -4.19
N LYS A 104 -5.20 9.09 -4.31
CA LYS A 104 -6.09 9.32 -3.17
C LYS A 104 -6.04 8.13 -2.19
N GLU A 105 -6.28 6.93 -2.68
CA GLU A 105 -6.30 5.71 -1.85
C GLU A 105 -4.93 5.41 -1.23
N PHE A 106 -3.83 5.64 -1.97
CA PHE A 106 -2.48 5.45 -1.46
C PHE A 106 -2.14 6.48 -0.37
N LYS A 107 -2.55 7.74 -0.55
CA LYS A 107 -2.39 8.77 0.50
C LYS A 107 -3.19 8.43 1.75
N GLU A 108 -4.42 7.97 1.58
CA GLU A 108 -5.30 7.58 2.68
C GLU A 108 -4.69 6.41 3.49
N LEU A 109 -4.14 5.40 2.82
CA LEU A 109 -3.39 4.32 3.47
C LEU A 109 -2.24 4.85 4.35
N LEU A 110 -1.42 5.74 3.80
CA LEU A 110 -0.30 6.34 4.54
C LEU A 110 -0.80 7.13 5.75
N GLU A 111 -1.93 7.83 5.65
CA GLU A 111 -2.52 8.56 6.78
C GLU A 111 -2.97 7.60 7.90
N PHE A 112 -3.52 6.44 7.57
CA PHE A 112 -3.84 5.41 8.57
C PHE A 112 -2.59 4.82 9.21
N MET A 113 -1.54 4.55 8.44
CA MET A 113 -0.27 4.05 8.99
C MET A 113 0.38 5.04 9.96
N VAL A 114 0.32 6.35 9.69
CA VAL A 114 0.87 7.39 10.58
C VAL A 114 0.10 7.49 11.91
N ARG A 115 -1.19 7.16 11.91
CA ARG A 115 -2.04 7.16 13.11
C ARG A 115 -1.83 5.92 13.98
N ASP A 116 -1.12 4.92 13.48
CA ASP A 116 -0.78 3.73 14.24
C ASP A 116 0.27 4.05 15.32
N ASP A 117 0.09 3.51 16.52
CA ASP A 117 0.97 3.78 17.66
C ASP A 117 2.42 3.37 17.38
N ARG A 118 2.65 2.34 16.56
CA ARG A 118 4.01 1.89 16.20
C ARG A 118 4.76 2.93 15.38
N TYR A 119 4.05 3.83 14.71
CA TYR A 119 4.64 4.98 14.03
C TYR A 119 5.08 6.08 15.01
N THR A 120 4.34 6.30 16.10
CA THR A 120 4.52 7.44 17.00
C THR A 120 5.40 7.16 18.23
N MET A 121 5.55 5.90 18.66
CA MET A 121 6.35 5.55 19.83
C MET A 121 7.87 5.55 19.51
N ILE A 122 8.61 6.50 20.09
CA ILE A 122 10.08 6.65 20.03
C ILE A 122 10.75 5.84 21.14
#